data_AF-A0A957H8L3-F1
#
_entry.id   AF-A0A957H8L3-F1
#
_cell.length_a   1.000
_cell.length_b   1.000
_cell.length_c   1.000
_cell.angle_alpha   90.00
_cell.angle_beta   90.00
_cell.angle_gamma   90.00
#
_symmetry.space_group_name_H-M   'P 1'
#
loop_
_entity.id
_entity.type
_entity.pdbx_description
1 polymer ?
#
loop_
_entity_poly.entity_id
_entity_poly.type
_entity_poly.pdbx_seq_one_letter_code
_entity_poly.pdbx_strand_id
1 'polypeptide(L)'
;MEVLLRYGRDDLLVNLPAQTDVILPRTLPGLADEPAALRQALRQPIQSPPLGELVGPGKTVVIVHTDITRATPNERILPVILAEIEAAGVAREDITLLNGLGTHRPQTDSELRQLLGAEIVANYRCLQHDCHDDDNLVSLGQTMLGHPVRLNRHYLAADVKILTGFIEPHFFAGFSGGPKAILPSLAGVESVFSNHSRHMITHEQARWGITEGNPIWEEMRDVALASKPDFLLN
;
A
#
# COMPACT_ATOMS: atom_id res chain seq x y z
N MET A 1 -11.94 29.24 -23.70
CA MET A 1 -10.67 28.51 -23.57
C MET A 1 -10.93 27.03 -23.68
N GLU A 2 -9.99 26.29 -24.25
CA GLU A 2 -10.07 24.84 -24.37
C GLU A 2 -9.39 24.18 -23.16
N VAL A 3 -10.06 23.22 -22.54
CA VAL A 3 -9.54 22.45 -21.40
C VAL A 3 -9.69 20.97 -21.70
N LEU A 4 -8.65 20.19 -21.39
CA LEU A 4 -8.63 18.75 -21.60
C LEU A 4 -9.01 18.03 -20.30
N LEU A 5 -10.04 17.20 -20.33
CA LEU A 5 -10.52 16.39 -19.18
C LEU A 5 -10.28 14.91 -19.44
N ARG A 6 -9.64 14.22 -18.50
CA ARG A 6 -9.43 12.76 -18.60
C ARG A 6 -10.77 12.03 -18.47
N TYR A 7 -11.10 11.15 -19.42
CA TYR A 7 -12.37 10.43 -19.43
C TYR A 7 -12.25 9.02 -20.04
N GLY A 8 -12.43 7.99 -19.20
CA GLY A 8 -12.27 6.61 -19.64
C GLY A 8 -10.82 6.32 -20.03
N ARG A 9 -10.59 5.98 -21.31
CA ARG A 9 -9.24 5.74 -21.88
C ARG A 9 -8.72 6.91 -22.72
N ASP A 10 -9.55 7.92 -22.93
CA ASP A 10 -9.29 9.04 -23.82
C ASP A 10 -9.41 10.35 -23.02
N ASP A 11 -9.32 11.46 -23.75
CA ASP A 11 -9.52 12.80 -23.22
C ASP A 11 -10.71 13.49 -23.90
N LEU A 12 -11.43 14.30 -23.14
CA LEU A 12 -12.51 15.16 -23.61
C LEU A 12 -12.03 16.60 -23.66
N LEU A 13 -11.98 17.18 -24.86
CA LEU A 13 -11.74 18.60 -25.04
C LEU A 13 -13.05 19.36 -24.80
N VAL A 14 -13.06 20.24 -23.79
CA VAL A 14 -14.21 21.08 -23.45
C VAL A 14 -13.91 22.55 -23.69
N ASN A 15 -14.90 23.26 -24.22
CA ASN A 15 -14.85 24.70 -24.48
C ASN A 15 -15.53 25.45 -23.33
N LEU A 16 -14.76 26.19 -22.55
CA LEU A 16 -15.23 26.95 -21.38
C LEU A 16 -15.10 28.46 -21.61
N PRO A 17 -15.88 29.31 -20.91
CA PRO A 17 -15.69 30.76 -20.93
C PRO A 17 -14.25 31.18 -20.59
N ALA A 18 -13.80 32.31 -21.10
CA ALA A 18 -12.41 32.77 -20.88
C ALA A 18 -12.09 33.11 -19.42
N GLN A 19 -13.11 33.39 -18.62
CA GLN A 19 -13.01 33.74 -17.20
C GLN A 19 -13.05 32.54 -16.25
N THR A 20 -12.97 31.30 -16.76
CA THR A 20 -13.00 30.10 -15.93
C THR A 20 -11.65 29.87 -15.24
N ASP A 21 -11.68 29.66 -13.92
CA ASP A 21 -10.52 29.21 -13.16
C ASP A 21 -10.28 27.71 -13.38
N VAL A 22 -9.03 27.34 -13.72
CA VAL A 22 -8.61 25.95 -13.90
C VAL A 22 -7.53 25.61 -12.86
N ILE A 23 -7.87 24.70 -11.94
CA ILE A 23 -6.96 24.26 -10.88
C ILE A 23 -6.33 22.94 -11.31
N LEU A 24 -5.00 22.92 -11.47
CA LEU A 24 -4.23 21.75 -11.86
C LEU A 24 -3.20 21.39 -10.79
N PRO A 25 -2.86 20.10 -10.62
CA PRO A 25 -1.71 19.72 -9.81
C PRO A 25 -0.42 20.25 -10.43
N ARG A 26 0.60 20.46 -9.60
CA ARG A 26 1.95 20.70 -10.09
C ARG A 26 2.50 19.41 -10.68
N THR A 27 2.81 19.43 -11.97
CA THR A 27 3.53 18.31 -12.61
C THR A 27 5.02 18.43 -12.26
N LEU A 28 5.60 17.34 -11.75
CA LEU A 28 7.03 17.23 -11.48
C LEU A 28 7.66 16.27 -12.50
N PRO A 29 8.93 16.50 -12.91
CA PRO A 29 9.62 15.52 -13.73
C PRO A 29 9.77 14.20 -12.97
N GLY A 30 9.67 13.09 -13.69
CA GLY A 30 9.99 11.77 -13.15
C GLY A 30 11.47 11.66 -12.77
N LEU A 31 11.81 10.58 -12.06
CA LEU A 31 13.21 10.27 -11.72
C LEU A 31 14.00 9.96 -13.00
N ALA A 32 15.22 10.47 -13.09
CA ALA A 32 16.08 10.22 -14.25
C ALA A 32 16.51 8.74 -14.36
N ASP A 33 16.75 8.09 -13.22
CA ASP A 33 17.05 6.66 -13.10
C ASP A 33 16.26 6.10 -11.91
N GLU A 34 15.06 5.59 -12.21
CA GLU A 34 14.16 5.01 -11.20
C GLU A 34 14.80 3.82 -10.45
N PRO A 35 15.43 2.82 -11.11
CA PRO A 35 16.10 1.73 -10.41
C PRO A 35 17.22 2.20 -9.45
N ALA A 36 18.03 3.18 -9.84
CA ALA A 36 19.08 3.71 -8.96
C ALA A 36 18.48 4.41 -7.72
N ALA A 37 17.44 5.22 -7.92
CA ALA A 37 16.74 5.90 -6.82
C ALA A 37 16.08 4.90 -5.86
N LEU A 38 15.45 3.85 -6.37
CA LEU A 38 14.85 2.79 -5.55
C LEU A 38 15.92 2.07 -4.72
N ARG A 39 17.04 1.65 -5.33
CA ARG A 39 18.15 1.04 -4.59
C ARG A 39 18.72 1.97 -3.52
N GLN A 40 18.84 3.26 -3.82
CA GLN A 40 19.28 4.24 -2.83
C GLN A 40 18.31 4.32 -1.65
N ALA A 41 16.99 4.37 -1.90
CA ALA A 41 15.98 4.39 -0.83
C ALA A 41 16.03 3.13 0.05
N LEU A 42 16.30 1.95 -0.53
CA LEU A 42 16.45 0.69 0.20
C LEU A 42 17.72 0.65 1.06
N ARG A 43 18.81 1.30 0.62
CA ARG A 43 20.12 1.28 1.28
C ARG A 43 20.38 2.47 2.20
N GLN A 44 19.64 3.57 2.03
CA GLN A 44 19.72 4.79 2.84
C GLN A 44 18.31 5.22 3.28
N PRO A 45 17.61 4.39 4.06
CA PRO A 45 16.24 4.67 4.46
C PRO A 45 16.15 5.79 5.50
N ILE A 46 14.95 6.36 5.63
CA ILE A 46 14.64 7.33 6.66
C ILE A 46 14.33 6.57 7.96
N GLN A 47 15.13 6.82 9.01
CA GLN A 47 14.88 6.31 10.37
C GLN A 47 14.68 4.78 10.48
N SER A 48 15.37 4.00 9.65
CA SER A 48 15.40 2.54 9.70
C SER A 48 16.81 2.04 9.36
N PRO A 49 17.21 0.80 9.73
CA PRO A 49 18.35 0.16 9.11
C PRO A 49 18.12 -0.09 7.60
N PRO A 50 19.17 -0.12 6.76
CA PRO A 50 19.09 -0.55 5.37
C PRO A 50 18.36 -1.90 5.22
N LEU A 51 17.58 -2.08 4.14
CA LEU A 51 16.77 -3.29 3.95
C LEU A 51 17.61 -4.57 4.05
N GLY A 52 18.79 -4.58 3.42
CA GLY A 52 19.71 -5.73 3.43
C GLY A 52 20.21 -6.14 4.81
N GLU A 53 20.11 -5.27 5.83
CA GLU A 53 20.46 -5.59 7.23
C GLU A 53 19.27 -6.19 8.01
N LEU A 54 18.04 -6.01 7.51
CA LEU A 54 16.82 -6.53 8.14
C LEU A 54 16.52 -7.96 7.69
N VAL A 55 16.92 -8.33 6.47
CA VAL A 55 16.72 -9.67 5.89
C VAL A 55 17.99 -10.52 5.93
N GLY A 56 17.86 -11.81 5.70
CA GLY A 56 19.00 -12.73 5.64
C GLY A 56 18.58 -14.20 5.55
N PRO A 57 19.54 -15.13 5.39
CA PRO A 57 19.24 -16.54 5.18
C PRO A 57 18.37 -17.14 6.30
N GLY A 58 17.34 -17.90 5.91
CA GLY A 58 16.42 -18.58 6.83
C GLY A 58 15.31 -17.69 7.42
N LYS A 59 15.24 -16.39 7.07
CA LYS A 59 14.10 -15.54 7.43
C LYS A 59 13.01 -15.62 6.37
N THR A 60 11.76 -15.69 6.83
CA THR A 60 10.59 -15.51 5.97
C THR A 60 10.30 -14.02 5.78
N VAL A 61 10.05 -13.63 4.52
CA VAL A 61 9.79 -12.23 4.16
C VAL A 61 8.43 -12.11 3.50
N VAL A 62 7.61 -11.18 3.99
CA VAL A 62 6.36 -10.80 3.33
C VAL A 62 6.47 -9.40 2.77
N ILE A 63 6.11 -9.24 1.50
CA ILE A 63 6.06 -7.94 0.81
C ILE A 63 4.60 -7.66 0.49
N VAL A 64 4.04 -6.64 1.12
CA VAL A 64 2.67 -6.20 0.90
C VAL A 64 2.66 -5.25 -0.29
N HIS A 65 1.88 -5.58 -1.32
CA HIS A 65 1.70 -4.73 -2.50
C HIS A 65 0.23 -4.37 -2.73
N THR A 66 0.02 -3.20 -3.32
CA THR A 66 -1.31 -2.71 -3.69
C THR A 66 -1.92 -3.54 -4.81
N ASP A 67 -3.24 -3.48 -4.97
CA ASP A 67 -3.98 -4.11 -6.07
C ASP A 67 -4.03 -3.23 -7.34
N ILE A 68 -4.70 -3.72 -8.38
CA ILE A 68 -4.85 -3.02 -9.68
C ILE A 68 -5.66 -1.71 -9.59
N THR A 69 -6.33 -1.45 -8.47
CA THR A 69 -7.07 -0.19 -8.27
C THR A 69 -6.15 0.96 -7.85
N ARG A 70 -4.84 0.71 -7.77
CA ARG A 70 -3.81 1.70 -7.43
C ARG A 70 -2.83 1.86 -8.58
N ALA A 71 -2.32 3.08 -8.73
CA ALA A 71 -1.32 3.41 -9.73
C ALA A 71 0.12 3.13 -9.24
N THR A 72 0.29 2.35 -8.16
CA THR A 72 1.62 1.94 -7.67
C THR A 72 2.32 1.15 -8.77
N PRO A 73 3.55 1.52 -9.16
CA PRO A 73 4.27 0.82 -10.20
C PRO A 73 4.95 -0.45 -9.68
N ASN A 74 4.14 -1.42 -9.24
CA ASN A 74 4.60 -2.66 -8.62
C ASN A 74 5.59 -3.43 -9.52
N GLU A 75 5.32 -3.50 -10.83
CA GLU A 75 6.23 -4.12 -11.82
C GLU A 75 7.63 -3.47 -11.89
N ARG A 76 7.78 -2.21 -11.47
CA ARG A 76 9.06 -1.48 -11.44
C ARG A 76 9.72 -1.52 -10.07
N ILE A 77 8.92 -1.51 -9.00
CA ILE A 77 9.39 -1.49 -7.61
C ILE A 77 9.83 -2.88 -7.14
N LEU A 78 8.99 -3.90 -7.36
CA LEU A 78 9.21 -5.24 -6.81
C LEU A 78 10.51 -5.90 -7.31
N PRO A 79 10.89 -5.82 -8.60
CA PRO A 79 12.16 -6.39 -9.04
C PRO A 79 13.37 -5.85 -8.26
N VAL A 80 13.35 -4.57 -7.90
CA VAL A 80 14.45 -3.93 -7.15
C VAL A 80 14.47 -4.42 -5.70
N ILE A 81 13.30 -4.48 -5.04
CA ILE A 81 13.19 -5.00 -3.67
C ILE A 81 13.64 -6.47 -3.61
N LEU A 82 13.11 -7.30 -4.51
CA LEU A 82 13.41 -8.73 -4.57
C LEU A 82 14.90 -8.98 -4.81
N ALA A 83 15.54 -8.21 -5.70
CA ALA A 83 16.97 -8.31 -5.94
C ALA A 83 17.82 -7.97 -4.69
N GLU A 84 17.45 -6.94 -3.92
CA GLU A 84 18.16 -6.62 -2.67
C GLU A 84 17.96 -7.71 -1.60
N ILE A 85 16.77 -8.31 -1.52
CA ILE A 85 16.45 -9.38 -0.58
C ILE A 85 17.20 -10.67 -0.91
N GLU A 86 17.20 -11.08 -2.18
CA GLU A 86 17.93 -12.27 -2.64
C GLU A 86 19.45 -12.07 -2.53
N ALA A 87 19.96 -10.85 -2.78
CA ALA A 87 21.38 -10.53 -2.59
C ALA A 87 21.82 -10.64 -1.11
N ALA A 88 20.89 -10.44 -0.17
CA ALA A 88 21.12 -10.67 1.25
C ALA A 88 20.99 -12.16 1.67
N GLY A 89 20.67 -13.06 0.72
CA GLY A 89 20.69 -14.51 0.90
C GLY A 89 19.37 -15.13 1.36
N VAL A 90 18.25 -14.41 1.28
CA VAL A 90 16.92 -15.00 1.48
C VAL A 90 16.58 -15.91 0.30
N ALA A 91 16.11 -17.13 0.60
CA ALA A 91 15.69 -18.07 -0.43
C ALA A 91 14.35 -17.62 -1.04
N ARG A 92 14.16 -17.83 -2.34
CA ARG A 92 12.98 -17.33 -3.06
C ARG A 92 11.68 -17.90 -2.50
N GLU A 93 11.70 -19.16 -2.08
CA GLU A 93 10.60 -19.88 -1.45
C GLU A 93 10.16 -19.28 -0.11
N ASP A 94 11.03 -18.52 0.56
CA ASP A 94 10.75 -17.84 1.83
C ASP A 94 10.17 -16.43 1.62
N ILE A 95 10.01 -15.99 0.36
CA ILE A 95 9.45 -14.68 0.00
C ILE A 95 7.99 -14.83 -0.44
N THR A 96 7.09 -14.15 0.27
CA THR A 96 5.66 -14.08 -0.06
C THR A 96 5.29 -12.68 -0.51
N LEU A 97 4.70 -12.56 -1.70
CA LEU A 97 4.06 -11.34 -2.18
C LEU A 97 2.59 -11.38 -1.76
N LEU A 98 2.19 -10.47 -0.87
CA LEU A 98 0.84 -10.41 -0.33
C LEU A 98 0.10 -9.20 -0.92
N ASN A 99 -0.90 -9.49 -1.74
CA ASN A 99 -1.72 -8.46 -2.33
C ASN A 99 -2.74 -7.93 -1.32
N GLY A 100 -2.58 -6.65 -0.94
CA GLY A 100 -3.48 -5.94 -0.05
C GLY A 100 -4.74 -5.45 -0.77
N LEU A 101 -5.83 -6.22 -0.66
CA LEU A 101 -7.12 -5.94 -1.31
C LEU A 101 -8.04 -5.06 -0.46
N GLY A 102 -7.86 -5.04 0.86
CA GLY A 102 -8.88 -4.54 1.78
C GLY A 102 -10.22 -5.24 1.52
N THR A 103 -11.22 -4.48 1.08
CA THR A 103 -12.57 -5.00 0.77
C THR A 103 -12.81 -5.25 -0.73
N HIS A 104 -11.77 -5.16 -1.56
CA HIS A 104 -11.91 -5.38 -3.00
C HIS A 104 -11.94 -6.86 -3.35
N ARG A 105 -12.46 -7.18 -4.54
CA ARG A 105 -12.47 -8.55 -5.06
C ARG A 105 -11.03 -9.04 -5.34
N PRO A 106 -10.81 -10.37 -5.32
CA PRO A 106 -9.60 -10.96 -5.87
C PRO A 106 -9.35 -10.54 -7.33
N GLN A 107 -8.07 -10.36 -7.62
CA GLN A 107 -7.53 -10.14 -8.95
C GLN A 107 -7.45 -11.46 -9.71
N THR A 108 -7.73 -11.40 -11.01
CA THR A 108 -7.49 -12.51 -11.92
C THR A 108 -5.99 -12.71 -12.16
N ASP A 109 -5.58 -13.89 -12.63
CA ASP A 109 -4.18 -14.16 -13.02
C ASP A 109 -3.66 -13.13 -14.04
N SER A 110 -4.48 -12.75 -15.03
CA SER A 110 -4.10 -11.72 -16.00
C SER A 110 -3.86 -10.35 -15.35
N GLU A 111 -4.68 -9.96 -14.38
CA GLU A 111 -4.51 -8.69 -13.66
C GLU A 111 -3.26 -8.72 -12.78
N LEU A 112 -2.98 -9.85 -12.11
CA LEU A 112 -1.73 -10.03 -11.34
C LEU A 112 -0.50 -9.96 -12.24
N ARG A 113 -0.52 -10.60 -13.42
CA ARG A 113 0.60 -10.54 -14.37
C ARG A 113 0.81 -9.14 -14.93
N GLN A 114 -0.27 -8.39 -15.16
CA GLN A 114 -0.17 -6.98 -15.54
C GLN A 114 0.42 -6.13 -14.41
N LEU A 115 0.04 -6.40 -13.17
CA LEU A 115 0.43 -5.61 -12.01
C LEU A 115 1.89 -5.87 -11.57
N LEU A 116 2.31 -7.14 -11.58
CA LEU A 116 3.58 -7.59 -11.00
C LEU A 116 4.60 -8.00 -12.08
N GLY A 117 4.16 -8.25 -13.30
CA GLY A 117 4.97 -8.88 -14.35
C GLY A 117 4.88 -10.41 -14.32
N ALA A 118 4.92 -11.02 -15.51
CA ALA A 118 4.73 -12.47 -15.68
C ALA A 118 5.78 -13.31 -14.95
N GLU A 119 7.04 -12.87 -14.94
CA GLU A 119 8.14 -13.55 -14.26
C GLU A 119 7.95 -13.57 -12.74
N ILE A 120 7.49 -12.47 -12.14
CA ILE A 120 7.26 -12.43 -10.69
C ILE A 120 6.14 -13.41 -10.31
N VAL A 121 5.01 -13.37 -11.03
CA VAL A 121 3.88 -14.27 -10.76
C VAL A 121 4.27 -15.75 -10.94
N ALA A 122 5.15 -16.06 -11.89
CA ALA A 122 5.58 -17.43 -12.15
C ALA A 122 6.57 -17.98 -11.11
N ASN A 123 7.38 -17.12 -10.50
CA ASN A 123 8.54 -17.53 -9.70
C ASN A 123 8.39 -17.29 -8.19
N TYR A 124 7.42 -16.48 -7.76
CA TYR A 124 7.21 -16.16 -6.34
C TYR A 124 5.84 -16.61 -5.85
N ARG A 125 5.76 -16.87 -4.54
CA ARG A 125 4.49 -17.14 -3.88
C ARG A 125 3.67 -15.85 -3.81
N CYS A 126 2.63 -15.75 -4.62
CA CYS A 126 1.69 -14.63 -4.62
C CYS A 126 0.39 -15.04 -3.90
N LEU A 127 0.07 -14.34 -2.80
CA LEU A 127 -1.17 -14.52 -2.05
C LEU A 127 -2.04 -13.27 -2.18
N GLN A 128 -3.36 -13.45 -2.12
CA GLN A 128 -4.31 -12.34 -2.11
C GLN A 128 -5.05 -12.32 -0.77
N HIS A 129 -5.12 -11.15 -0.14
CA HIS A 129 -5.85 -11.00 1.11
C HIS A 129 -7.36 -11.11 0.88
N ASP A 130 -8.05 -11.88 1.73
CA ASP A 130 -9.50 -11.88 1.83
C ASP A 130 -9.92 -11.37 3.22
N CYS A 131 -10.70 -10.30 3.27
CA CYS A 131 -11.16 -9.69 4.52
C CYS A 131 -12.34 -10.44 5.17
N HIS A 132 -12.85 -11.48 4.52
CA HIS A 132 -13.89 -12.38 5.02
C HIS A 132 -13.36 -13.77 5.42
N ASP A 133 -12.08 -14.05 5.18
CA ASP A 133 -11.44 -15.32 5.53
C ASP A 133 -11.03 -15.34 7.01
N ASP A 134 -11.98 -15.70 7.87
CA ASP A 134 -11.79 -15.76 9.32
C ASP A 134 -10.62 -16.68 9.75
N ASP A 135 -10.34 -17.75 9.00
CA ASP A 135 -9.26 -18.69 9.33
C ASP A 135 -7.87 -18.04 9.13
N ASN A 136 -7.76 -17.12 8.17
CA ASN A 136 -6.53 -16.38 7.88
C ASN A 136 -6.50 -14.98 8.50
N LEU A 137 -7.42 -14.66 9.42
CA LEU A 137 -7.44 -13.42 10.18
C LEU A 137 -7.09 -13.67 11.65
N VAL A 138 -6.09 -12.93 12.16
CA VAL A 138 -5.64 -13.02 13.55
C VAL A 138 -5.96 -11.73 14.29
N SER A 139 -6.58 -11.86 15.46
CA SER A 139 -6.90 -10.73 16.32
C SER A 139 -5.67 -10.10 16.97
N LEU A 140 -5.57 -8.78 16.87
CA LEU A 140 -4.64 -7.93 17.63
C LEU A 140 -5.35 -7.19 18.77
N GLY A 141 -6.58 -7.58 19.10
CA GLY A 141 -7.39 -6.94 20.14
C GLY A 141 -8.25 -5.80 19.58
N GLN A 142 -8.25 -4.66 20.28
CA GLN A 142 -9.08 -3.50 19.95
C GLN A 142 -8.26 -2.22 19.97
N THR A 143 -8.68 -1.23 19.16
CA THR A 143 -8.11 0.11 19.17
C THR A 143 -8.55 0.88 20.43
N MET A 144 -7.98 2.08 20.64
CA MET A 144 -8.39 2.99 21.71
C MET A 144 -9.87 3.41 21.62
N LEU A 145 -10.46 3.34 20.41
CA LEU A 145 -11.88 3.62 20.17
C LEU A 145 -12.76 2.37 20.36
N GLY A 146 -12.17 1.24 20.80
CA GLY A 146 -12.88 -0.03 20.97
C GLY A 146 -13.16 -0.78 19.67
N HIS A 147 -12.59 -0.34 18.54
CA HIS A 147 -12.76 -1.00 17.26
C HIS A 147 -11.97 -2.32 17.21
N PRO A 148 -12.55 -3.44 16.75
CA PRO A 148 -11.83 -4.70 16.62
C PRO A 148 -10.72 -4.59 15.58
N VAL A 149 -9.58 -5.24 15.83
CA VAL A 149 -8.45 -5.31 14.90
C VAL A 149 -8.13 -6.76 14.60
N ARG A 150 -8.40 -7.20 13.37
CA ARG A 150 -7.93 -8.49 12.85
C ARG A 150 -7.14 -8.27 11.56
N LEU A 151 -5.97 -8.88 11.46
CA LEU A 151 -5.08 -8.74 10.31
C LEU A 151 -4.71 -10.10 9.71
N ASN A 152 -4.26 -10.08 8.46
CA ASN A 152 -3.81 -11.25 7.72
C ASN A 152 -2.72 -12.04 8.46
N ARG A 153 -2.96 -13.34 8.67
CA ARG A 153 -2.07 -14.28 9.36
C ARG A 153 -0.69 -14.37 8.71
N HIS A 154 -0.62 -14.40 7.38
CA HIS A 154 0.65 -14.51 6.66
C HIS A 154 1.53 -13.28 6.88
N TYR A 155 0.92 -12.09 6.97
CA TYR A 155 1.64 -10.87 7.31
C TYR A 155 2.19 -10.93 8.73
N LEU A 156 1.36 -11.31 9.70
CA LEU A 156 1.75 -11.32 11.11
C LEU A 156 2.79 -12.38 11.46
N ALA A 157 2.78 -13.51 10.74
CA ALA A 157 3.67 -14.65 10.98
C ALA A 157 5.05 -14.52 10.34
N ALA A 158 5.25 -13.60 9.41
CA ALA A 158 6.55 -13.42 8.74
C ALA A 158 7.58 -12.80 9.69
N ASP A 159 8.85 -13.19 9.51
CA ASP A 159 9.98 -12.66 10.28
C ASP A 159 10.32 -11.22 9.88
N VAL A 160 10.13 -10.87 8.60
CA VAL A 160 10.34 -9.51 8.06
C VAL A 160 9.14 -9.08 7.24
N LYS A 161 8.60 -7.90 7.56
CA LYS A 161 7.39 -7.33 6.99
C LYS A 161 7.70 -6.04 6.24
N ILE A 162 7.56 -6.09 4.92
CA ILE A 162 7.84 -4.98 4.02
C ILE A 162 6.52 -4.48 3.45
N LEU A 163 6.26 -3.19 3.60
CA LEU A 163 5.10 -2.53 3.03
C LEU A 163 5.51 -1.76 1.78
N THR A 164 4.69 -1.83 0.74
CA THR A 164 4.82 -0.99 -0.44
C THR A 164 3.53 -0.24 -0.74
N GLY A 165 3.66 0.87 -1.47
CA GLY A 165 2.51 1.68 -1.85
C GLY A 165 2.92 2.87 -2.68
N PHE A 166 2.02 3.84 -2.78
CA PHE A 166 2.33 5.18 -3.26
C PHE A 166 1.56 6.19 -2.41
N ILE A 167 2.08 7.42 -2.32
CA ILE A 167 1.47 8.50 -1.56
C ILE A 167 0.76 9.44 -2.52
N GLU A 168 -0.54 9.52 -2.37
CA GLU A 168 -1.40 10.55 -2.94
C GLU A 168 -2.32 11.08 -1.85
N PRO A 169 -2.87 12.28 -2.02
CA PRO A 169 -3.87 12.73 -1.09
C PRO A 169 -5.16 11.91 -1.17
N HIS A 170 -5.76 11.68 -0.01
CA HIS A 170 -6.96 10.86 0.12
C HIS A 170 -8.08 11.64 0.82
N PHE A 171 -9.22 11.73 0.14
CA PHE A 171 -10.35 12.61 0.47
C PHE A 171 -10.85 12.60 1.93
N PHE A 172 -10.72 11.50 2.68
CA PHE A 172 -11.02 11.46 4.13
C PHE A 172 -9.86 11.00 5.02
N ALA A 173 -8.82 10.41 4.44
CA ALA A 173 -7.77 9.73 5.22
C ALA A 173 -6.47 10.55 5.28
N GLY A 174 -6.51 11.82 4.90
CA GLY A 174 -5.31 12.61 4.69
C GLY A 174 -4.60 12.19 3.40
N PHE A 175 -3.86 11.09 3.47
CA PHE A 175 -3.05 10.53 2.38
C PHE A 175 -3.21 9.00 2.26
N SER A 176 -2.86 8.45 1.11
CA SER A 176 -2.64 7.02 0.90
C SER A 176 -1.24 6.59 1.38
N GLY A 177 -0.90 5.31 1.12
CA GLY A 177 0.39 4.74 1.48
C GLY A 177 0.55 4.52 2.98
N GLY A 178 1.74 4.03 3.35
CA GLY A 178 2.15 3.89 4.76
C GLY A 178 1.16 3.04 5.55
N PRO A 179 0.49 3.59 6.59
CA PRO A 179 -0.40 2.81 7.43
C PRO A 179 -1.60 2.20 6.67
N LYS A 180 -1.99 2.76 5.51
CA LYS A 180 -3.04 2.16 4.67
C LYS A 180 -2.67 0.81 4.09
N ALA A 181 -1.37 0.48 3.98
CA ALA A 181 -0.93 -0.84 3.58
C ALA A 181 -1.24 -1.92 4.65
N ILE A 182 -1.68 -1.52 5.85
CA ILE A 182 -2.19 -2.41 6.89
C ILE A 182 -3.72 -2.31 7.01
N LEU A 183 -4.24 -1.14 7.40
CA LEU A 183 -5.67 -0.88 7.52
C LEU A 183 -6.05 0.18 6.47
N PRO A 184 -6.80 -0.16 5.41
CA PRO A 184 -7.64 -1.35 5.29
C PRO A 184 -7.01 -2.58 4.62
N SER A 185 -5.82 -2.46 4.01
CA SER A 185 -5.36 -3.40 2.97
C SER A 185 -5.28 -4.88 3.38
N LEU A 186 -5.02 -5.17 4.66
CA LEU A 186 -4.83 -6.51 5.21
C LEU A 186 -5.78 -6.83 6.38
N ALA A 187 -6.79 -5.99 6.59
CA ALA A 187 -7.66 -6.06 7.74
C ALA A 187 -8.98 -6.79 7.46
N GLY A 188 -9.50 -7.47 8.47
CA GLY A 188 -10.84 -8.04 8.44
C GLY A 188 -11.91 -6.99 8.15
N VAL A 189 -12.99 -7.40 7.50
CA VAL A 189 -14.05 -6.48 7.03
C VAL A 189 -14.62 -5.63 8.16
N GLU A 190 -14.73 -6.19 9.37
CA GLU A 190 -15.22 -5.49 10.55
C GLU A 190 -14.27 -4.37 11.00
N SER A 191 -12.96 -4.60 10.97
CA SER A 191 -11.94 -3.59 11.27
C SER A 191 -11.99 -2.45 10.25
N VAL A 192 -12.20 -2.79 8.97
CA VAL A 192 -12.36 -1.78 7.92
C VAL A 192 -13.62 -0.94 8.18
N PHE A 193 -14.75 -1.58 8.44
CA PHE A 193 -16.03 -0.88 8.62
C PHE A 193 -16.10 -0.06 9.90
N SER A 194 -15.46 -0.48 10.98
CA SER A 194 -15.39 0.33 12.20
C SER A 194 -14.56 1.60 11.98
N ASN A 195 -13.41 1.47 11.33
CA ASN A 195 -12.54 2.60 10.97
C ASN A 195 -13.20 3.54 9.94
N HIS A 196 -14.04 3.00 9.06
CA HIS A 196 -14.81 3.76 8.06
C HIS A 196 -16.26 4.03 8.49
N SER A 197 -16.54 3.97 9.80
CA SER A 197 -17.89 4.19 10.31
C SER A 197 -18.34 5.64 10.10
N ARG A 198 -19.66 5.87 10.19
CA ARG A 198 -20.25 7.20 10.09
C ARG A 198 -19.57 8.20 11.04
N HIS A 199 -19.32 7.81 12.28
CA HIS A 199 -18.71 8.69 13.27
C HIS A 199 -17.32 9.15 12.83
N MET A 200 -16.51 8.22 12.30
CA MET A 200 -15.17 8.49 11.80
C MET A 200 -15.20 9.39 10.54
N ILE A 201 -16.03 9.05 9.56
CA ILE A 201 -16.11 9.75 8.26
C ILE A 201 -16.68 11.17 8.41
N THR A 202 -17.64 11.37 9.31
CA THR A 202 -18.26 12.69 9.53
C THR A 202 -17.42 13.63 10.38
N HIS A 203 -16.31 13.14 10.96
CA HIS A 203 -15.38 13.98 11.70
C HIS A 203 -14.86 15.13 10.83
N GLU A 204 -14.74 16.32 11.41
CA GLU A 204 -14.35 17.53 10.66
C GLU A 204 -12.94 17.43 10.07
N GLN A 205 -12.05 16.70 10.75
CA GLN A 205 -10.66 16.48 10.34
C GLN A 205 -10.47 15.27 9.41
N ALA A 206 -11.50 14.46 9.18
CA ALA A 206 -11.45 13.37 8.21
C ALA A 206 -11.52 13.92 6.78
N ARG A 207 -10.41 14.51 6.32
CA ARG A 207 -10.34 15.29 5.07
C ARG A 207 -9.06 15.03 4.30
N TRP A 208 -9.04 15.51 3.06
CA TRP A 208 -7.86 15.55 2.20
C TRP A 208 -6.71 16.25 2.92
N GLY A 209 -5.56 15.58 3.03
CA GLY A 209 -4.30 16.18 3.47
C GLY A 209 -4.13 16.35 4.98
N ILE A 210 -5.12 15.98 5.79
CA ILE A 210 -5.07 16.08 7.25
C ILE A 210 -4.78 14.70 7.85
N THR A 211 -3.66 14.59 8.57
CA THR A 211 -3.25 13.37 9.29
C THR A 211 -3.28 13.54 10.80
N GLU A 212 -2.95 14.72 11.32
CA GLU A 212 -3.04 15.04 12.75
C GLU A 212 -4.48 15.39 13.11
N GLY A 213 -5.00 14.80 14.19
CA GLY A 213 -6.39 14.95 14.63
C GLY A 213 -7.42 14.31 13.69
N ASN A 214 -6.98 13.64 12.61
CA ASN A 214 -7.83 12.84 11.76
C ASN A 214 -7.99 11.44 12.36
N PRO A 215 -9.15 11.10 12.95
CA PRO A 215 -9.31 9.86 13.70
C PRO A 215 -9.16 8.62 12.81
N ILE A 216 -9.50 8.73 11.53
CA ILE A 216 -9.33 7.63 10.57
C ILE A 216 -7.85 7.33 10.40
N TRP A 217 -7.06 8.36 10.08
CA TRP A 217 -5.64 8.19 9.81
C TRP A 217 -4.87 7.80 11.07
N GLU A 218 -5.17 8.41 12.22
CA GLU A 218 -4.51 8.09 13.49
C GLU A 218 -4.78 6.65 13.92
N GLU A 219 -6.02 6.16 13.77
CA GLU A 219 -6.32 4.75 14.04
C GLU A 219 -5.60 3.81 13.06
N MET A 220 -5.55 4.13 11.77
CA MET A 220 -4.76 3.38 10.79
C MET A 220 -3.28 3.32 11.19
N ARG A 221 -2.71 4.45 11.62
CA ARG A 221 -1.32 4.55 12.10
C ARG A 221 -1.09 3.67 13.32
N ASP A 222 -1.96 3.75 14.30
CA ASP A 222 -1.81 3.01 15.56
C ASP A 222 -1.90 1.49 15.32
N VAL A 223 -2.83 1.05 14.45
CA VAL A 223 -2.92 -0.35 14.01
C VAL A 223 -1.67 -0.77 13.25
N ALA A 224 -1.17 0.07 12.34
CA ALA A 224 0.05 -0.22 11.59
C ALA A 224 1.26 -0.39 12.53
N LEU A 225 1.45 0.53 13.49
CA LEU A 225 2.52 0.44 14.49
C LEU A 225 2.39 -0.81 15.37
N ALA A 226 1.18 -1.16 15.80
CA ALA A 226 0.92 -2.38 16.57
C ALA A 226 1.24 -3.67 15.78
N SER A 227 1.09 -3.62 14.45
CA SER A 227 1.39 -4.73 13.54
C SER A 227 2.90 -4.93 13.28
N LYS A 228 3.72 -3.95 13.68
CA LYS A 228 5.20 -3.95 13.61
C LYS A 228 5.76 -4.23 12.21
N PRO A 229 5.50 -3.37 11.20
CA PRO A 229 6.21 -3.43 9.93
C PRO A 229 7.70 -3.11 10.15
N ASP A 230 8.58 -3.76 9.40
CA ASP A 230 10.03 -3.58 9.49
C ASP A 230 10.56 -2.56 8.48
N PHE A 231 9.91 -2.47 7.31
CA PHE A 231 10.30 -1.55 6.25
C PHE A 231 9.10 -1.06 5.45
N LEU A 232 9.18 0.17 4.93
CA LEU A 232 8.17 0.78 4.08
C LEU A 232 8.85 1.46 2.88
N LEU A 233 8.34 1.21 1.68
CA LEU A 233 8.70 1.94 0.47
C LEU A 233 7.43 2.47 -0.23
N ASN A 234 7.27 3.78 -0.30
CA ASN A 234 6.21 4.44 -1.06
C ASN A 234 6.77 5.38 -2.12
#